data_AF-A0A3D1WMQ0-F1
#
_entry.id   AF-A0A3D1WMQ0-F1
#
_cell.length_a   1.000
_cell.length_b   1.000
_cell.length_c   1.000
_cell.angle_alpha   90.00
_cell.angle_beta   90.00
_cell.angle_gamma   90.00
#
_symmetry.space_group_name_H-M   'P 1'
#
loop_
_entity.id
_entity.type
_entity.pdbx_description
1 polymer ?
#
loop_
_entity_poly.entity_id
_entity_poly.type
_entity_poly.pdbx_seq_one_letter_code
_entity_poly.pdbx_strand_id
1 'polypeptide(L)'
;MSDVTKITDVAVAVFIRPDGCFLLSSRPAGKPYAGFWEFPGGKIERGETVFDALRRELIEELNVVIDRASPWFTYMMHYEHASVRLHAWRVTQWHDVDAGGMRGMEGQQWRWQCLDAITVAPTLPGCAPIFRALALPTTYVVTNASEVGGEAYLKQIRAVWSKNASERPSMLEFGSKQICFPRLVQIRENAMLREEKLAFSTSLISQARKVNALVMVNSDLALARTTNANGVHLTSAQLKTIEARPDFDWVGASVHTTAELARAAELKCDFAVLGSVKQTASHPGQTPIGWTKFGDMVRNSPIPVFAIGGLTHADMADALAHGAHGIAMQRAALSEQRFYTAPLDSP
;
A
#
# COMPACT_ATOMS: atom_id res chain seq x y z
N MET A 1 16.02 -6.63 -35.81
CA MET A 1 14.66 -6.44 -35.25
C MET A 1 14.64 -7.24 -33.97
N SER A 2 14.76 -6.58 -32.82
CA SER A 2 14.81 -7.25 -31.52
C SER A 2 13.52 -8.03 -31.29
N ASP A 3 13.64 -9.33 -31.02
CA ASP A 3 12.53 -10.22 -30.68
C ASP A 3 11.70 -9.56 -29.57
N VAL A 4 10.42 -9.27 -29.85
CA VAL A 4 9.52 -8.76 -28.83
C VAL A 4 9.23 -9.94 -27.90
N THR A 5 9.99 -10.04 -26.81
CA THR A 5 9.79 -11.06 -25.78
C THR A 5 8.31 -11.07 -25.39
N LYS A 6 7.62 -12.17 -25.69
CA LYS A 6 6.18 -12.32 -25.40
C LYS A 6 5.94 -12.07 -23.90
N ILE A 7 5.19 -11.02 -23.58
CA ILE A 7 4.77 -10.72 -22.21
C ILE A 7 3.60 -11.64 -21.87
N THR A 8 3.68 -12.31 -20.72
CA THR A 8 2.58 -13.10 -20.17
C THR A 8 1.91 -12.32 -19.05
N ASP A 9 0.61 -12.06 -19.18
CA ASP A 9 -0.18 -11.43 -18.12
C ASP A 9 -0.66 -12.51 -17.12
N VAL A 10 -0.42 -12.27 -15.84
CA VAL A 10 -0.73 -13.18 -14.72
C VAL A 10 -1.51 -12.41 -13.67
N ALA A 11 -2.64 -12.98 -13.23
CA ALA A 11 -3.39 -12.45 -12.12
C ALA A 11 -2.87 -13.04 -10.81
N VAL A 12 -2.66 -12.20 -9.79
CA VAL A 12 -2.05 -12.62 -8.51
C VAL A 12 -2.97 -12.25 -7.34
N ALA A 13 -3.33 -13.24 -6.54
CA ALA A 13 -4.13 -13.06 -5.34
C ALA A 13 -3.25 -12.87 -4.11
N VAL A 14 -3.38 -11.72 -3.47
CA VAL A 14 -2.80 -11.42 -2.15
C VAL A 14 -3.91 -11.56 -1.12
N PHE A 15 -4.13 -12.79 -0.65
CA PHE A 15 -5.03 -13.03 0.48
C PHE A 15 -4.50 -12.36 1.73
N ILE A 16 -5.34 -11.59 2.41
CA ILE A 16 -4.97 -10.90 3.64
C ILE A 16 -6.05 -11.14 4.69
N ARG A 17 -5.64 -11.70 5.83
CA ARG A 17 -6.50 -11.86 7.00
C ARG A 17 -6.55 -10.59 7.85
N PRO A 18 -7.55 -10.44 8.74
CA PRO A 18 -7.62 -9.32 9.68
C PRO A 18 -6.40 -9.16 10.60
N ASP A 19 -5.65 -10.24 10.85
CA ASP A 19 -4.40 -10.21 11.62
C ASP A 19 -3.18 -9.72 10.81
N GLY A 20 -3.35 -9.40 9.53
CA GLY A 20 -2.31 -8.91 8.64
C GLY A 20 -1.45 -9.97 8.00
N CYS A 21 -1.69 -11.24 8.32
CA CYS A 21 -0.97 -12.33 7.69
C CYS A 21 -1.56 -12.61 6.30
N PHE A 22 -0.68 -12.99 5.37
CA PHE A 22 -0.99 -13.23 3.97
C PHE A 22 -0.61 -14.65 3.56
N LEU A 23 -1.23 -15.14 2.49
CA LEU A 23 -1.03 -16.51 2.04
C LEU A 23 0.08 -16.60 0.98
N LEU A 24 0.96 -17.58 1.13
CA LEU A 24 1.82 -18.06 0.05
C LEU A 24 1.54 -19.54 -0.24
N SER A 25 1.75 -19.93 -1.49
CA SER A 25 1.67 -21.31 -1.96
C SER A 25 2.99 -21.74 -2.63
N SER A 26 3.33 -23.02 -2.54
CA SER A 26 4.54 -23.56 -3.18
C SER A 26 4.26 -23.94 -4.63
N ARG A 27 5.22 -23.75 -5.52
CA ARG A 27 5.10 -24.21 -6.90
C ARG A 27 5.16 -25.74 -6.99
N PRO A 28 4.17 -26.40 -7.62
CA PRO A 28 4.15 -27.85 -7.76
C PRO A 28 5.31 -28.35 -8.62
N ALA A 29 5.60 -29.65 -8.51
CA ALA A 29 6.65 -30.29 -9.30
C ALA A 29 6.39 -30.16 -10.81
N GLY A 30 7.45 -30.01 -11.61
CA GLY A 30 7.36 -29.91 -13.07
C GLY A 30 7.06 -28.51 -13.63
N LYS A 31 6.68 -27.52 -12.80
CA LYS A 31 6.64 -26.11 -13.20
C LYS A 31 8.04 -25.47 -13.07
N PRO A 32 8.40 -24.43 -13.87
CA PRO A 32 9.60 -23.64 -13.62
C PRO A 32 9.62 -23.15 -12.16
N TYR A 33 10.79 -23.19 -11.51
CA TYR A 33 10.94 -22.89 -10.08
C TYR A 33 10.10 -23.79 -9.14
N ALA A 34 9.93 -25.07 -9.45
CA ALA A 34 9.29 -26.03 -8.52
C ALA A 34 9.87 -25.92 -7.10
N GLY A 35 8.99 -25.92 -6.10
CA GLY A 35 9.35 -25.75 -4.68
C GLY A 35 9.54 -24.31 -4.20
N PHE A 36 9.61 -23.32 -5.09
CA PHE A 36 9.60 -21.91 -4.70
C PHE A 36 8.21 -21.49 -4.24
N TRP A 37 8.14 -20.53 -3.32
CA TRP A 37 6.89 -19.99 -2.79
C TRP A 37 6.48 -18.69 -3.47
N GLU A 38 5.20 -18.57 -3.77
CA GLU A 38 4.59 -17.44 -4.46
C GLU A 38 3.18 -17.12 -3.96
N PHE A 39 2.67 -15.96 -4.37
CA PHE A 39 1.27 -15.64 -4.21
C PHE A 39 0.43 -16.45 -5.22
N PRO A 40 -0.70 -17.05 -4.82
CA PRO A 40 -1.54 -17.85 -5.71
C PRO A 40 -2.08 -17.07 -6.90
N GLY A 41 -2.47 -17.79 -7.95
CA GLY A 41 -3.03 -17.23 -9.17
C GLY A 41 -2.32 -17.75 -10.42
N GLY A 42 -2.75 -17.27 -11.57
CA GLY A 42 -2.29 -17.85 -12.84
C GLY A 42 -2.50 -16.95 -14.04
N LYS A 43 -2.31 -17.53 -15.21
CA LYS A 43 -2.28 -16.80 -16.47
C LYS A 43 -3.68 -16.29 -16.80
N ILE A 44 -3.75 -15.06 -17.29
CA ILE A 44 -4.99 -14.50 -17.81
C ILE A 44 -5.23 -15.09 -19.21
N GLU A 45 -6.34 -15.80 -19.39
CA GLU A 45 -6.70 -16.40 -20.66
C GLU A 45 -7.38 -15.41 -21.61
N ARG A 46 -7.49 -15.80 -22.87
CA ARG A 46 -8.05 -14.93 -23.91
C ARG A 46 -9.52 -14.63 -23.60
N GLY A 47 -9.81 -13.34 -23.39
CA GLY A 47 -11.18 -12.86 -23.15
C GLY A 47 -11.53 -12.73 -21.67
N GLU A 48 -10.64 -13.17 -20.75
CA GLU A 48 -10.83 -12.97 -19.32
C GLU A 48 -10.47 -11.55 -18.89
N THR A 49 -11.21 -11.01 -17.93
CA THR A 49 -10.68 -9.91 -17.11
C THR A 49 -9.69 -10.46 -16.08
N VAL A 50 -8.89 -9.59 -15.47
CA VAL A 50 -7.99 -10.00 -14.36
C VAL A 50 -8.79 -10.68 -13.23
N PHE A 51 -9.99 -10.17 -12.94
CA PHE A 51 -10.82 -10.73 -11.88
C PHE A 51 -11.41 -12.10 -12.24
N ASP A 52 -11.79 -12.31 -13.50
CA ASP A 52 -12.27 -13.62 -13.97
C ASP A 52 -11.18 -14.68 -13.85
N ALA A 53 -9.96 -14.35 -14.28
CA ALA A 53 -8.80 -15.23 -14.12
C ALA A 53 -8.55 -15.56 -12.64
N LEU A 54 -8.57 -14.57 -11.73
CA LEU A 54 -8.44 -14.83 -10.29
C LEU A 54 -9.52 -15.78 -9.77
N ARG A 55 -10.79 -15.60 -10.16
CA ARG A 55 -11.88 -16.46 -9.69
C ARG A 55 -11.68 -17.91 -10.13
N ARG A 56 -11.32 -18.13 -11.40
CA ARG A 56 -11.05 -19.46 -11.93
C ARG A 56 -9.86 -20.10 -11.22
N GLU A 57 -8.72 -19.43 -11.21
CA GLU A 57 -7.47 -19.94 -10.64
C GLU A 57 -7.60 -20.27 -9.14
N LEU A 58 -8.30 -19.45 -8.35
CA LEU A 58 -8.43 -19.70 -6.90
C LEU A 58 -9.38 -20.86 -6.57
N ILE A 59 -10.36 -21.13 -7.42
CA ILE A 59 -11.18 -22.34 -7.31
C ILE A 59 -10.32 -23.55 -7.65
N GLU A 60 -9.60 -23.50 -8.77
CA GLU A 60 -8.77 -24.58 -9.30
C GLU A 60 -7.58 -24.93 -8.40
N GLU A 61 -6.90 -23.93 -7.83
CA GLU A 61 -5.68 -24.12 -7.03
C GLU A 61 -5.99 -24.33 -5.54
N LEU A 62 -7.01 -23.67 -5.00
CA LEU A 62 -7.18 -23.51 -3.54
C LEU A 62 -8.56 -23.91 -3.01
N ASN A 63 -9.51 -24.28 -3.86
CA ASN A 63 -10.90 -24.55 -3.46
C ASN A 63 -11.60 -23.34 -2.81
N VAL A 64 -11.33 -22.13 -3.31
CA VAL A 64 -11.81 -20.87 -2.72
C VAL A 64 -12.57 -20.00 -3.73
N VAL A 65 -13.70 -19.44 -3.30
CA VAL A 65 -14.46 -18.42 -4.02
C VAL A 65 -14.24 -17.04 -3.39
N ILE A 66 -13.91 -16.06 -4.23
CA ILE A 66 -13.73 -14.67 -3.79
C ILE A 66 -15.07 -14.01 -3.48
N ASP A 67 -15.22 -13.47 -2.26
CA ASP A 67 -16.35 -12.62 -1.87
C ASP A 67 -16.01 -11.13 -1.99
N ARG A 68 -14.78 -10.77 -1.58
CA ARG A 68 -14.30 -9.39 -1.63
C ARG A 68 -12.85 -9.34 -2.05
N ALA A 69 -12.62 -8.65 -3.16
CA ALA A 69 -11.29 -8.30 -3.62
C ALA A 69 -11.24 -6.88 -4.19
N SER A 70 -10.03 -6.34 -4.28
CA SER A 70 -9.74 -5.03 -4.88
C SER A 70 -8.49 -5.08 -5.74
N PRO A 71 -8.44 -4.34 -6.86
CA PRO A 71 -7.19 -4.17 -7.61
C PRO A 71 -6.16 -3.45 -6.72
N TRP A 72 -4.87 -3.63 -7.02
CA TRP A 72 -3.82 -3.00 -6.22
C TRP A 72 -2.72 -2.33 -7.04
N PHE A 73 -1.87 -3.08 -7.73
CA PHE A 73 -0.84 -2.54 -8.63
C PHE A 73 -0.37 -3.63 -9.61
N THR A 74 0.22 -3.19 -10.73
CA THR A 74 0.60 -4.08 -11.84
C THR A 74 2.04 -3.82 -12.26
N TYR A 75 2.91 -4.80 -12.10
CA TYR A 75 4.36 -4.65 -12.32
C TYR A 75 4.92 -5.74 -13.23
N MET A 76 6.07 -5.44 -13.84
CA MET A 76 6.76 -6.34 -14.77
C MET A 76 7.91 -7.06 -14.06
N MET A 77 8.02 -8.36 -14.27
CA MET A 77 9.17 -9.17 -13.87
C MET A 77 9.82 -9.76 -15.12
N HIS A 78 11.15 -9.66 -15.18
CA HIS A 78 11.95 -10.24 -16.25
C HIS A 78 12.77 -11.39 -15.68
N TYR A 79 12.43 -12.61 -16.11
CA TYR A 79 13.16 -13.83 -15.83
C TYR A 79 14.00 -14.20 -17.06
N GLU A 80 15.00 -15.06 -16.89
CA GLU A 80 15.87 -15.53 -17.99
C GLU A 80 15.08 -16.13 -19.17
N HIS A 81 13.92 -16.73 -18.88
CA HIS A 81 13.10 -17.46 -19.86
C HIS A 81 11.78 -16.77 -20.22
N ALA A 82 11.39 -15.68 -19.54
CA ALA A 82 10.09 -15.04 -19.75
C ALA A 82 10.00 -13.63 -19.17
N SER A 83 9.15 -12.80 -19.77
CA SER A 83 8.66 -11.56 -19.14
C SER A 83 7.21 -11.74 -18.70
N VAL A 84 6.93 -11.41 -17.44
CA VAL A 84 5.62 -11.63 -16.81
C VAL A 84 5.12 -10.30 -16.26
N ARG A 85 3.91 -9.90 -16.64
CA ARG A 85 3.19 -8.78 -16.03
C ARG A 85 2.25 -9.33 -14.97
N LEU A 86 2.53 -9.02 -13.71
CA LEU A 86 1.72 -9.47 -12.58
C LEU A 86 0.71 -8.38 -12.22
N HIS A 87 -0.57 -8.74 -12.23
CA HIS A 87 -1.68 -7.88 -11.82
C HIS A 87 -2.08 -8.28 -10.40
N ALA A 88 -1.57 -7.58 -9.39
CA ALA A 88 -1.82 -7.90 -7.99
C ALA A 88 -3.18 -7.39 -7.52
N TRP A 89 -3.94 -8.27 -6.86
CA TRP A 89 -5.22 -7.98 -6.24
C TRP A 89 -5.20 -8.40 -4.78
N ARG A 90 -5.84 -7.62 -3.92
CA ARG A 90 -6.01 -7.97 -2.51
C ARG A 90 -7.32 -8.69 -2.32
N VAL A 91 -7.29 -9.87 -1.73
CA VAL A 91 -8.46 -10.68 -1.39
C VAL A 91 -8.62 -10.65 0.12
N THR A 92 -9.74 -10.10 0.61
CA THR A 92 -9.95 -9.85 2.05
C THR A 92 -11.16 -10.59 2.61
N GLN A 93 -12.04 -11.11 1.75
CA GLN A 93 -13.11 -12.03 2.12
C GLN A 93 -13.29 -13.09 1.04
N TRP A 94 -13.53 -14.31 1.49
CA TRP A 94 -13.71 -15.49 0.66
C TRP A 94 -14.43 -16.57 1.45
N HIS A 95 -14.96 -17.55 0.73
CA HIS A 95 -15.50 -18.78 1.29
C HIS A 95 -14.98 -19.98 0.52
N ASP A 96 -15.03 -21.14 1.16
CA ASP A 96 -14.63 -22.40 0.56
C ASP A 96 -15.73 -22.87 -0.41
N VAL A 97 -15.33 -23.48 -1.54
CA VAL A 97 -16.29 -24.02 -2.54
C VAL A 97 -17.17 -25.12 -1.92
N ASP A 98 -16.60 -25.88 -0.98
CA ASP A 98 -17.26 -26.99 -0.30
C ASP A 98 -16.82 -27.11 1.16
N ALA A 99 -17.47 -28.01 1.90
CA ALA A 99 -17.17 -28.28 3.31
C ALA A 99 -15.78 -28.90 3.57
N GLY A 100 -15.03 -29.24 2.51
CA GLY A 100 -13.65 -29.73 2.64
C GLY A 100 -12.63 -28.62 2.89
N GLY A 101 -13.06 -27.35 2.81
CA GLY A 101 -12.24 -26.20 3.15
C GLY A 101 -11.18 -25.85 2.10
N MET A 102 -10.52 -24.71 2.31
CA MET A 102 -9.35 -24.29 1.54
C MET A 102 -8.22 -25.33 1.57
N ARG A 103 -7.75 -25.77 0.40
CA ARG A 103 -6.74 -26.83 0.25
C ARG A 103 -6.01 -26.73 -1.08
N GLY A 104 -4.76 -27.18 -1.12
CA GLY A 104 -4.01 -27.28 -2.37
C GLY A 104 -4.59 -28.37 -3.27
N MET A 105 -5.06 -27.99 -4.45
CA MET A 105 -5.75 -28.88 -5.39
C MET A 105 -4.80 -29.48 -6.45
N GLU A 106 -3.59 -28.95 -6.58
CA GLU A 106 -2.54 -29.38 -7.51
C GLU A 106 -1.33 -30.03 -6.81
N GLY A 107 -1.47 -30.41 -5.53
CA GLY A 107 -0.38 -30.96 -4.73
C GLY A 107 0.61 -29.91 -4.21
N GLN A 108 0.28 -28.63 -4.30
CA GLN A 108 1.00 -27.54 -3.65
C GLN A 108 0.75 -27.52 -2.14
N GLN A 109 1.76 -27.05 -1.40
CA GLN A 109 1.59 -26.61 -0.02
C GLN A 109 1.13 -25.15 -0.01
N TRP A 110 0.44 -24.73 1.05
CA TRP A 110 0.11 -23.35 1.31
C TRP A 110 0.33 -23.01 2.78
N ARG A 111 0.72 -21.77 3.08
CA ARG A 111 0.96 -21.30 4.45
C ARG A 111 0.61 -19.83 4.60
N TRP A 112 -0.03 -19.49 5.71
CA TRP A 112 -0.13 -18.12 6.20
C TRP A 112 1.23 -17.63 6.68
N GLN A 113 1.61 -16.42 6.30
CA GLN A 113 2.88 -15.77 6.61
C GLN A 113 2.59 -14.37 7.12
N CYS A 114 3.44 -13.84 7.98
CA CYS A 114 3.35 -12.46 8.44
C CYS A 114 4.68 -11.78 8.10
N LEU A 115 4.66 -10.50 7.74
CA LEU A 115 5.81 -9.84 7.10
C LEU A 115 7.06 -9.76 7.99
N ASP A 116 6.85 -9.69 9.31
CA ASP A 116 7.89 -9.70 10.34
C ASP A 116 8.48 -11.10 10.61
N ALA A 117 7.84 -12.15 10.11
CA ALA A 117 8.19 -13.54 10.39
C ALA A 117 7.84 -14.47 9.20
N ILE A 118 8.43 -14.22 8.02
CA ILE A 118 8.31 -15.15 6.89
C ILE A 118 9.15 -16.40 7.20
N THR A 119 8.49 -17.56 7.25
CA THR A 119 9.07 -18.88 7.62
C THR A 119 9.32 -19.78 6.42
N VAL A 120 9.05 -19.28 5.23
CA VAL A 120 8.90 -20.03 3.99
C VAL A 120 10.00 -19.59 3.00
N ALA A 121 10.69 -20.53 2.37
CA ALA A 121 11.80 -20.25 1.47
C ALA A 121 12.10 -21.41 0.49
N PRO A 122 12.70 -21.12 -0.69
CA PRO A 122 12.89 -19.78 -1.27
C PRO A 122 11.57 -19.21 -1.81
N THR A 123 11.45 -17.88 -1.88
CA THR A 123 10.31 -17.20 -2.54
C THR A 123 10.69 -16.78 -3.96
N LEU A 124 9.72 -16.68 -4.85
CA LEU A 124 9.97 -16.14 -6.19
C LEU A 124 10.39 -14.66 -6.11
N PRO A 125 11.29 -14.19 -7.00
CA PRO A 125 11.62 -12.77 -7.12
C PRO A 125 10.40 -11.86 -7.29
N GLY A 126 9.35 -12.37 -7.97
CA GLY A 126 8.09 -11.67 -8.13
C GLY A 126 7.36 -11.33 -6.83
N CYS A 127 7.67 -11.98 -5.71
CA CYS A 127 7.06 -11.67 -4.41
C CYS A 127 7.60 -10.38 -3.79
N ALA A 128 8.83 -9.98 -4.11
CA ALA A 128 9.51 -8.87 -3.44
C ALA A 128 8.77 -7.51 -3.55
N PRO A 129 8.24 -7.11 -4.73
CA PRO A 129 7.43 -5.89 -4.82
C PRO A 129 6.16 -5.93 -3.97
N ILE A 130 5.51 -7.10 -3.86
CA ILE A 130 4.33 -7.29 -3.01
C ILE A 130 4.71 -7.22 -1.53
N PHE A 131 5.79 -7.89 -1.09
CA PHE A 131 6.28 -7.77 0.29
C PHE A 131 6.61 -6.32 0.66
N ARG A 132 7.25 -5.58 -0.26
CA ARG A 132 7.53 -4.17 -0.06
C ARG A 132 6.26 -3.35 0.07
N ALA A 133 5.25 -3.63 -0.73
CA ALA A 133 3.95 -2.96 -0.66
C ALA A 133 3.14 -3.35 0.60
N LEU A 134 3.27 -4.58 1.10
CA LEU A 134 2.65 -5.03 2.36
C LEU A 134 3.30 -4.38 3.60
N ALA A 135 4.55 -3.91 3.49
CA ALA A 135 5.22 -3.11 4.51
C ALA A 135 4.71 -1.66 4.60
N LEU A 136 3.84 -1.22 3.69
CA LEU A 136 3.22 0.09 3.74
C LEU A 136 1.89 0.04 4.51
N PRO A 137 1.69 0.93 5.50
CA PRO A 137 0.40 1.15 6.11
C PRO A 137 -0.63 1.72 5.14
N THR A 138 -1.89 1.32 5.25
CA THR A 138 -2.98 1.81 4.40
C THR A 138 -3.42 3.25 4.71
N THR A 139 -3.07 3.77 5.89
CA THR A 139 -3.32 5.16 6.27
C THR A 139 -2.02 5.97 6.28
N TYR A 140 -1.94 6.99 5.42
CA TYR A 140 -0.81 7.93 5.34
C TYR A 140 -1.17 9.31 5.90
N VAL A 141 -0.60 9.69 7.03
CA VAL A 141 -0.91 10.97 7.69
C VAL A 141 -0.01 12.07 7.19
N VAL A 142 -0.58 13.19 6.76
CA VAL A 142 0.15 14.43 6.45
C VAL A 142 -0.04 15.37 7.63
N THR A 143 1.05 15.91 8.16
CA THR A 143 0.98 16.81 9.32
C THR A 143 0.30 18.15 8.96
N ASN A 144 -0.32 18.78 9.96
CA ASN A 144 -0.79 20.17 9.92
C ASN A 144 -0.40 20.92 11.20
N ALA A 145 0.79 20.64 11.71
CA ALA A 145 1.28 21.17 12.97
C ALA A 145 1.40 22.70 12.98
N SER A 146 1.62 23.33 11.83
CA SER A 146 1.59 24.80 11.70
C SER A 146 0.20 25.38 11.97
N GLU A 147 -0.88 24.62 11.73
CA GLU A 147 -2.26 25.09 11.98
C GLU A 147 -2.66 24.93 13.44
N VAL A 148 -2.26 23.82 14.08
CA VAL A 148 -2.71 23.47 15.44
C VAL A 148 -1.68 23.76 16.54
N GLY A 149 -0.45 24.10 16.16
CA GLY A 149 0.72 24.23 17.03
C GLY A 149 1.53 22.94 17.14
N GLY A 150 2.86 23.05 17.00
CA GLY A 150 3.79 21.90 17.00
C GLY A 150 3.69 21.00 18.22
N GLU A 151 3.68 21.59 19.42
CA GLU A 151 3.56 20.83 20.67
C GLU A 151 2.19 20.15 20.82
N ALA A 152 1.13 20.85 20.44
CA ALA A 152 -0.23 20.32 20.48
C ALA A 152 -0.37 19.11 19.52
N TYR A 153 0.18 19.21 18.31
CA TYR A 153 0.21 18.10 17.36
C TYR A 153 0.97 16.89 17.92
N LEU A 154 2.17 17.12 18.48
CA LEU A 154 2.98 16.05 19.10
C LEU A 154 2.25 15.38 20.26
N LYS A 155 1.51 16.14 21.07
CA LYS A 155 0.68 15.60 22.14
C LYS A 155 -0.47 14.74 21.58
N GLN A 156 -1.14 15.21 20.54
CA GLN A 156 -2.27 14.50 19.92
C GLN A 156 -1.83 13.17 19.30
N ILE A 157 -0.79 13.17 18.46
CA ILE A 157 -0.32 11.93 17.82
C ILE A 157 0.23 10.93 18.85
N ARG A 158 0.87 11.42 19.92
CA ARG A 158 1.31 10.58 21.04
C ARG A 158 0.14 9.91 21.74
N ALA A 159 -0.95 10.63 21.98
CA ALA A 159 -2.14 10.07 22.60
C ALA A 159 -2.76 8.96 21.74
N VAL A 160 -2.79 9.14 20.41
CA VAL A 160 -3.23 8.10 19.47
C VAL A 160 -2.33 6.86 19.56
N TRP A 161 -1.01 7.04 19.58
CA TRP A 161 -0.08 5.91 19.69
C TRP A 161 -0.09 5.23 21.06
N SER A 162 -0.26 5.96 22.16
CA SER A 162 -0.19 5.40 23.51
C SER A 162 -1.43 4.58 23.89
N LYS A 163 -2.62 4.99 23.42
CA LYS A 163 -3.88 4.29 23.70
C LYS A 163 -3.90 2.85 23.15
N ASN A 164 -2.92 2.50 22.32
CA ASN A 164 -2.96 1.32 21.49
C ASN A 164 -1.63 0.55 21.46
N ALA A 165 -0.74 0.84 22.41
CA ALA A 165 0.57 0.21 22.49
C ALA A 165 0.53 -1.29 22.80
N SER A 166 -0.59 -1.80 23.35
CA SER A 166 -0.80 -3.22 23.68
C SER A 166 -1.29 -4.07 22.51
N GLU A 167 -1.83 -3.45 21.46
CA GLU A 167 -2.28 -4.16 20.27
C GLU A 167 -1.15 -4.20 19.24
N ARG A 168 -0.89 -5.37 18.64
CA ARG A 168 -0.03 -5.50 17.45
C ARG A 168 -0.95 -5.41 16.24
N PRO A 169 -1.21 -4.22 15.70
CA PRO A 169 -2.15 -4.08 14.62
C PRO A 169 -1.44 -4.52 13.35
N SER A 170 -2.16 -5.24 12.49
CA SER A 170 -1.76 -5.43 11.10
C SER A 170 -1.35 -4.09 10.47
N MET A 171 -0.28 -4.07 9.67
CA MET A 171 0.06 -2.90 8.84
C MET A 171 -1.07 -2.58 7.85
N LEU A 172 -1.93 -3.56 7.58
CA LEU A 172 -3.06 -3.45 6.69
C LEU A 172 -4.36 -3.36 7.49
N GLU A 173 -5.08 -2.24 7.33
CA GLU A 173 -6.29 -1.94 8.09
C GLU A 173 -7.54 -2.52 7.37
N PHE A 174 -7.78 -3.82 7.50
CA PHE A 174 -8.97 -4.48 6.96
C PHE A 174 -9.94 -4.92 8.06
N GLY A 175 -11.25 -4.64 7.88
CA GLY A 175 -12.32 -5.18 8.74
C GLY A 175 -13.06 -4.15 9.61
N SER A 176 -13.98 -4.65 10.44
CA SER A 176 -14.95 -3.90 11.25
C SER A 176 -14.42 -3.37 12.58
N LYS A 177 -13.33 -3.96 13.11
CA LYS A 177 -12.54 -3.41 14.23
C LYS A 177 -11.42 -2.57 13.65
N GLN A 178 -11.81 -1.44 13.09
CA GLN A 178 -10.98 -0.59 12.24
C GLN A 178 -10.13 0.35 13.08
N ILE A 179 -9.28 -0.21 13.95
CA ILE A 179 -8.39 0.65 14.73
C ILE A 179 -7.24 1.06 13.81
N CYS A 180 -7.40 2.23 13.21
CA CYS A 180 -6.39 2.78 12.30
C CYS A 180 -5.25 3.30 13.16
N PHE A 181 -4.04 2.78 12.99
CA PHE A 181 -2.88 3.36 13.66
C PHE A 181 -2.06 4.06 12.62
N PRO A 182 -1.91 5.40 12.69
CA PRO A 182 -1.07 6.08 11.73
C PRO A 182 0.39 5.67 11.96
N ARG A 183 0.82 4.69 11.18
CA ARG A 183 2.17 4.11 11.16
C ARG A 183 2.96 4.60 9.96
N LEU A 184 2.38 5.47 9.14
CA LEU A 184 3.04 6.19 8.07
C LEU A 184 2.67 7.67 8.19
N VAL A 185 3.67 8.52 8.44
CA VAL A 185 3.48 9.96 8.69
C VAL A 185 4.40 10.77 7.79
N GLN A 186 3.88 11.83 7.20
CA GLN A 186 4.61 12.82 6.42
C GLN A 186 4.70 14.12 7.18
N ILE A 187 5.93 14.54 7.49
CA ILE A 187 6.18 15.90 7.98
C ILE A 187 6.10 16.85 6.78
N ARG A 188 5.03 17.64 6.72
CA ARG A 188 4.78 18.65 5.69
C ARG A 188 4.41 19.99 6.31
N GLU A 189 5.41 20.60 6.93
CA GLU A 189 5.29 21.91 7.59
C GLU A 189 6.07 22.97 6.79
N ASN A 190 5.43 23.51 5.75
CA ASN A 190 6.06 24.50 4.87
C ASN A 190 6.04 25.92 5.46
N ALA A 191 5.18 26.18 6.46
CA ALA A 191 5.08 27.47 7.14
C ALA A 191 6.01 27.59 8.35
N MET A 192 6.54 26.48 8.87
CA MET A 192 7.49 26.50 9.99
C MET A 192 8.85 27.05 9.57
N LEU A 193 9.47 27.81 10.46
CA LEU A 193 10.86 28.24 10.31
C LEU A 193 11.80 27.02 10.39
N ARG A 194 13.00 27.14 9.82
CA ARG A 194 13.96 26.03 9.70
C ARG A 194 14.28 25.36 11.05
N GLU A 195 14.57 26.16 12.07
CA GLU A 195 14.92 25.66 13.41
C GLU A 195 13.73 24.98 14.10
N GLU A 196 12.54 25.59 14.01
CA GLU A 196 11.30 25.03 14.53
C GLU A 196 10.96 23.70 13.84
N LYS A 197 11.03 23.66 12.50
CA LYS A 197 10.79 22.46 11.71
C LYS A 197 11.77 21.35 12.07
N LEU A 198 13.05 21.67 12.32
CA LEU A 198 14.05 20.71 12.77
C LEU A 198 13.70 20.14 14.15
N ALA A 199 13.36 21.00 15.11
CA ALA A 199 12.99 20.58 16.46
C ALA A 199 11.71 19.71 16.47
N PHE A 200 10.69 20.12 15.72
CA PHE A 200 9.45 19.37 15.52
C PHE A 200 9.71 18.00 14.88
N SER A 201 10.47 17.97 13.78
CA SER A 201 10.78 16.73 13.04
C SER A 201 11.53 15.74 13.92
N THR A 202 12.55 16.22 14.64
CA THR A 202 13.34 15.40 15.57
C THR A 202 12.44 14.78 16.66
N SER A 203 11.54 15.59 17.22
CA SER A 203 10.61 15.16 18.25
C SER A 203 9.58 14.14 17.75
N LEU A 204 9.03 14.34 16.55
CA LEU A 204 8.06 13.43 15.94
C LEU A 204 8.71 12.09 15.58
N ILE A 205 9.89 12.10 14.95
CA ILE A 205 10.63 10.90 14.58
C ILE A 205 11.03 10.08 15.81
N SER A 206 11.50 10.74 16.87
CA SER A 206 11.83 10.09 18.14
C SER A 206 10.64 9.34 18.75
N GLN A 207 9.43 9.91 18.66
CA GLN A 207 8.21 9.27 19.15
C GLN A 207 7.74 8.14 18.23
N ALA A 208 7.80 8.35 16.91
CA ALA A 208 7.42 7.36 15.90
C ALA A 208 8.23 6.05 16.03
N ARG A 209 9.54 6.16 16.31
CA ARG A 209 10.42 4.99 16.51
C ARG A 209 9.97 4.08 17.64
N LYS A 210 9.42 4.64 18.73
CA LYS A 210 8.95 3.86 19.89
C LYS A 210 7.80 2.93 19.55
N VAL A 211 7.11 3.21 18.45
CA VAL A 211 5.96 2.45 17.98
C VAL A 211 6.17 1.90 16.56
N ASN A 212 7.40 1.86 16.06
CA ASN A 212 7.73 1.39 14.70
C ASN A 212 6.90 2.08 13.59
N ALA A 213 6.59 3.36 13.74
CA ALA A 213 5.97 4.15 12.68
C ALA A 213 7.03 4.70 11.72
N LEU A 214 6.71 4.65 10.43
CA LEU A 214 7.49 5.21 9.33
C LEU A 214 7.23 6.72 9.23
N VAL A 215 8.31 7.50 9.16
CA VAL A 215 8.23 8.96 8.98
C VAL A 215 8.95 9.39 7.70
N MET A 216 8.21 10.11 6.86
CA MET A 216 8.68 10.73 5.62
C MET A 216 8.83 12.24 5.84
N VAL A 217 9.94 12.83 5.38
CA VAL A 217 10.06 14.30 5.33
C VAL A 217 9.69 14.78 3.93
N ASN A 218 8.75 15.73 3.84
CA ASN A 218 8.37 16.32 2.57
C ASN A 218 9.47 17.26 2.03
N SER A 219 9.88 17.02 0.78
CA SER A 219 10.80 17.83 -0.05
C SER A 219 12.24 18.05 0.45
N ASP A 220 12.49 18.12 1.75
CA ASP A 220 13.77 18.49 2.32
C ASP A 220 14.64 17.26 2.61
N LEU A 221 15.46 16.88 1.62
CA LEU A 221 16.37 15.72 1.70
C LEU A 221 17.43 15.92 2.79
N ALA A 222 17.88 17.16 3.03
CA ALA A 222 18.88 17.45 4.05
C ALA A 222 18.30 17.25 5.45
N LEU A 223 17.09 17.78 5.70
CA LEU A 223 16.38 17.58 6.95
C LEU A 223 16.10 16.09 7.22
N ALA A 224 15.69 15.33 6.20
CA ALA A 224 15.50 13.87 6.33
C ALA A 224 16.77 13.17 6.81
N ARG A 225 17.93 13.51 6.22
CA ARG A 225 19.23 12.94 6.63
C ARG A 225 19.60 13.36 8.05
N THR A 226 19.51 14.65 8.36
CA THR A 226 19.86 15.19 9.68
C THR A 226 19.01 14.59 10.80
N THR A 227 17.73 14.32 10.54
CA THR A 227 16.81 13.74 11.54
C THR A 227 16.76 12.22 11.51
N ASN A 228 17.47 11.58 10.56
CA ASN A 228 17.45 10.15 10.31
C ASN A 228 16.00 9.62 10.17
N ALA A 229 15.24 10.28 9.29
CA ALA A 229 13.89 9.88 8.90
C ALA A 229 13.94 8.55 8.11
N ASN A 230 12.84 7.80 8.11
CA ASN A 230 12.75 6.56 7.34
C ASN A 230 12.78 6.81 5.83
N GLY A 231 12.35 8.01 5.40
CA GLY A 231 12.32 8.34 3.99
C GLY A 231 12.01 9.79 3.68
N VAL A 232 11.89 10.05 2.39
CA VAL A 232 11.53 11.35 1.84
C VAL A 232 10.27 11.24 1.00
N HIS A 233 9.53 12.33 0.94
CA HIS A 233 8.41 12.47 0.01
C HIS A 233 8.68 13.59 -0.99
N LEU A 234 8.88 13.23 -2.24
CA LEU A 234 9.14 14.15 -3.35
C LEU A 234 7.87 14.89 -3.75
N THR A 235 7.98 16.20 -3.95
CA THR A 235 6.92 16.96 -4.63
C THR A 235 6.87 16.61 -6.11
N SER A 236 5.74 16.88 -6.78
CA SER A 236 5.64 16.71 -8.24
C SER A 236 6.68 17.55 -8.99
N ALA A 237 7.03 18.74 -8.48
CA ALA A 237 8.10 19.57 -9.03
C ALA A 237 9.48 18.90 -8.93
N GLN A 238 9.83 18.36 -7.76
CA GLN A 238 11.10 17.64 -7.60
C GLN A 238 11.15 16.36 -8.42
N LEU A 239 10.03 15.62 -8.51
CA LEU A 239 9.95 14.40 -9.29
C LEU A 239 10.30 14.63 -10.77
N LYS A 240 9.94 15.79 -11.32
CA LYS A 240 10.23 16.18 -12.70
C LYS A 240 11.71 16.45 -12.94
N THR A 241 12.41 17.01 -11.97
CA THR A 241 13.78 17.51 -12.14
C THR A 241 14.84 16.59 -11.55
N ILE A 242 14.48 15.71 -10.63
CA ILE A 242 15.44 14.83 -9.98
C ILE A 242 15.92 13.74 -10.93
N GLU A 243 17.24 13.55 -11.00
CA GLU A 243 17.87 12.64 -11.96
C GLU A 243 17.90 11.20 -11.45
N ALA A 244 18.12 11.02 -10.14
CA ALA A 244 18.30 9.72 -9.51
C ALA A 244 17.45 9.58 -8.25
N ARG A 245 17.12 8.32 -7.89
CA ARG A 245 16.39 8.02 -6.66
C ARG A 245 17.20 8.52 -5.45
N PRO A 246 16.59 9.31 -4.55
CA PRO A 246 17.22 9.64 -3.29
C PRO A 246 17.64 8.38 -2.52
N ASP A 247 18.83 8.42 -1.94
CA ASP A 247 19.35 7.32 -1.11
C ASP A 247 18.71 7.34 0.29
N PHE A 248 17.51 6.78 0.36
CA PHE A 248 16.73 6.52 1.56
C PHE A 248 16.04 5.16 1.44
N ASP A 249 15.69 4.55 2.57
CA ASP A 249 14.91 3.31 2.57
C ASP A 249 13.59 3.55 1.82
N TRP A 250 12.80 4.53 2.24
CA TRP A 250 11.52 4.86 1.60
C TRP A 250 11.57 6.16 0.80
N VAL A 251 11.03 6.11 -0.43
CA VAL A 251 10.83 7.28 -1.29
C VAL A 251 9.39 7.30 -1.81
N GLY A 252 8.59 8.25 -1.30
CA GLY A 252 7.26 8.55 -1.82
C GLY A 252 7.29 9.72 -2.80
N ALA A 253 6.30 9.83 -3.67
CA ALA A 253 6.15 10.99 -4.57
C ALA A 253 4.70 11.45 -4.71
N SER A 254 4.50 12.78 -4.78
CA SER A 254 3.21 13.35 -5.19
C SER A 254 3.10 13.37 -6.71
N VAL A 255 1.97 12.91 -7.23
CA VAL A 255 1.69 12.84 -8.67
C VAL A 255 0.30 13.38 -8.97
N HIS A 256 0.13 13.96 -10.16
CA HIS A 256 -1.16 14.50 -10.64
C HIS A 256 -1.55 13.99 -12.03
N THR A 257 -0.68 13.24 -12.70
CA THR A 257 -0.92 12.66 -14.02
C THR A 257 -0.37 11.24 -14.10
N THR A 258 -0.83 10.47 -15.09
CA THR A 258 -0.29 9.12 -15.36
C THR A 258 1.19 9.17 -15.78
N ALA A 259 1.62 10.24 -16.45
CA ALA A 259 3.02 10.46 -16.80
C ALA A 259 3.90 10.68 -15.56
N GLU A 260 3.42 11.45 -14.58
CA GLU A 260 4.11 11.62 -13.30
C GLU A 260 4.18 10.31 -12.50
N LEU A 261 3.11 9.49 -12.55
CA LEU A 261 3.11 8.17 -11.94
C LEU A 261 4.11 7.21 -12.59
N ALA A 262 4.19 7.21 -13.92
CA ALA A 262 5.21 6.46 -14.65
C ALA A 262 6.63 6.93 -14.28
N ARG A 263 6.85 8.25 -14.19
CA ARG A 263 8.13 8.81 -13.76
C ARG A 263 8.51 8.39 -12.34
N ALA A 264 7.57 8.36 -11.40
CA ALA A 264 7.81 7.87 -10.05
C ALA A 264 8.26 6.41 -10.04
N ALA A 265 7.65 5.57 -10.89
CA ALA A 265 8.05 4.17 -11.04
C ALA A 265 9.43 4.00 -11.67
N GLU A 266 9.76 4.77 -12.71
CA GLU A 266 11.10 4.78 -13.32
C GLU A 266 12.19 5.18 -12.32
N LEU A 267 11.89 6.14 -11.46
CA LEU A 267 12.76 6.55 -10.36
C LEU A 267 12.81 5.51 -9.23
N LYS A 268 12.02 4.42 -9.31
CA LYS A 268 11.88 3.39 -8.28
C LYS A 268 11.43 3.96 -6.93
N CYS A 269 10.51 4.93 -6.96
CA CYS A 269 9.77 5.32 -5.76
C CYS A 269 9.00 4.11 -5.22
N ASP A 270 8.90 3.98 -3.90
CA ASP A 270 8.22 2.86 -3.25
C ASP A 270 6.69 3.00 -3.34
N PHE A 271 6.18 4.23 -3.41
CA PHE A 271 4.76 4.53 -3.58
C PHE A 271 4.55 5.94 -4.14
N ALA A 272 3.33 6.20 -4.61
CA ALA A 272 2.88 7.52 -5.03
C ALA A 272 1.65 7.98 -4.24
N VAL A 273 1.38 9.28 -4.26
CA VAL A 273 0.19 9.91 -3.71
C VAL A 273 -0.49 10.71 -4.82
N LEU A 274 -1.71 10.32 -5.20
CA LEU A 274 -2.48 10.93 -6.27
C LEU A 274 -3.71 11.65 -5.72
N GLY A 275 -3.89 12.91 -6.13
CA GLY A 275 -5.05 13.72 -5.75
C GLY A 275 -5.06 15.10 -6.43
N SER A 276 -6.04 15.96 -6.13
CA SER A 276 -7.08 15.78 -5.09
C SER A 276 -8.31 15.00 -5.59
N VAL A 277 -8.71 13.94 -4.88
CA VAL A 277 -9.86 13.09 -5.23
C VAL A 277 -11.20 13.77 -4.94
N LYS A 278 -11.34 14.41 -3.78
CA LYS A 278 -12.49 15.24 -3.39
C LYS A 278 -12.07 16.70 -3.22
N GLN A 279 -13.05 17.59 -3.04
CA GLN A 279 -12.80 18.99 -2.76
C GLN A 279 -12.03 19.13 -1.44
N THR A 280 -11.03 20.02 -1.40
CA THR A 280 -10.16 20.17 -0.24
C THR A 280 -9.89 21.64 0.06
N ALA A 281 -9.87 21.98 1.35
CA ALA A 281 -9.48 23.31 1.81
C ALA A 281 -8.02 23.65 1.49
N SER A 282 -7.17 22.65 1.23
CA SER A 282 -5.77 22.88 0.85
C SER A 282 -5.63 23.39 -0.60
N HIS A 283 -6.64 23.16 -1.45
CA HIS A 283 -6.73 23.62 -2.84
C HIS A 283 -8.19 23.93 -3.25
N PRO A 284 -8.80 25.00 -2.72
CA PRO A 284 -10.26 25.23 -2.79
C PRO A 284 -10.80 25.52 -4.19
N GLY A 285 -9.95 25.93 -5.14
CA GLY A 285 -10.33 26.27 -6.52
C GLY A 285 -10.05 25.18 -7.56
N GLN A 286 -9.52 24.02 -7.17
CA GLN A 286 -9.24 22.93 -8.11
C GLN A 286 -10.43 21.97 -8.21
N THR A 287 -10.83 21.64 -9.44
CA THR A 287 -11.82 20.60 -9.69
C THR A 287 -11.24 19.24 -9.26
N PRO A 288 -11.89 18.51 -8.34
CA PRO A 288 -11.42 17.20 -7.92
C PRO A 288 -11.45 16.19 -9.08
N ILE A 289 -10.53 15.21 -9.06
CA ILE A 289 -10.48 14.19 -10.11
C ILE A 289 -11.63 13.17 -10.01
N GLY A 290 -12.17 12.95 -8.80
CA GLY A 290 -13.18 11.92 -8.53
C GLY A 290 -12.62 10.49 -8.59
N TRP A 291 -13.40 9.55 -8.05
CA TRP A 291 -12.98 8.14 -7.92
C TRP A 291 -12.83 7.41 -9.25
N THR A 292 -13.72 7.65 -10.21
CA THR A 292 -13.65 7.01 -11.54
C THR A 292 -12.32 7.34 -12.24
N LYS A 293 -11.99 8.63 -12.34
CA LYS A 293 -10.73 9.07 -12.97
C LYS A 293 -9.51 8.62 -12.16
N PHE A 294 -9.60 8.64 -10.82
CA PHE A 294 -8.54 8.07 -9.97
C PHE A 294 -8.27 6.61 -10.35
N GLY A 295 -9.32 5.77 -10.40
CA GLY A 295 -9.22 4.36 -10.76
C GLY A 295 -8.62 4.13 -12.14
N ASP A 296 -9.04 4.91 -13.14
CA ASP A 296 -8.49 4.83 -14.49
C ASP A 296 -7.00 5.19 -14.55
N MET A 297 -6.55 6.15 -13.74
CA MET A 297 -5.15 6.56 -13.68
C MET A 297 -4.25 5.52 -12.99
N VAL A 298 -4.75 4.84 -11.96
CA VAL A 298 -3.94 3.89 -11.16
C VAL A 298 -4.03 2.44 -11.61
N ARG A 299 -4.98 2.10 -12.50
CA ARG A 299 -5.28 0.72 -12.96
C ARG A 299 -4.04 -0.12 -13.31
N ASN A 300 -3.05 0.51 -13.97
CA ASN A 300 -1.81 -0.14 -14.39
C ASN A 300 -0.58 0.47 -13.70
N SER A 301 -0.76 1.09 -12.54
CA SER A 301 0.35 1.63 -11.76
C SER A 301 1.31 0.50 -11.38
N PRO A 302 2.62 0.61 -11.63
CA PRO A 302 3.60 -0.38 -11.21
C PRO A 302 4.01 -0.26 -9.74
N ILE A 303 3.54 0.78 -9.05
CA ILE A 303 3.79 1.00 -7.63
C ILE A 303 2.48 1.28 -6.88
N PRO A 304 2.40 0.98 -5.58
CA PRO A 304 1.27 1.35 -4.73
C PRO A 304 0.93 2.85 -4.80
N VAL A 305 -0.37 3.19 -4.86
CA VAL A 305 -0.82 4.60 -4.90
C VAL A 305 -1.78 4.89 -3.76
N PHE A 306 -1.49 5.90 -2.95
CA PHE A 306 -2.44 6.45 -1.99
C PHE A 306 -3.34 7.51 -2.66
N ALA A 307 -4.62 7.48 -2.33
CA ALA A 307 -5.55 8.56 -2.67
C ALA A 307 -5.42 9.72 -1.68
N ILE A 308 -5.45 10.97 -2.12
CA ILE A 308 -5.45 12.15 -1.24
C ILE A 308 -6.45 13.21 -1.71
N GLY A 309 -6.83 14.11 -0.80
CA GLY A 309 -7.58 15.33 -1.10
C GLY A 309 -9.02 15.24 -0.63
N GLY A 310 -9.32 15.90 0.50
CA GLY A 310 -10.65 15.94 1.09
C GLY A 310 -11.13 14.61 1.68
N LEU A 311 -10.20 13.66 1.89
CA LEU A 311 -10.52 12.31 2.34
C LEU A 311 -10.54 12.20 3.86
N THR A 312 -11.35 11.25 4.33
CA THR A 312 -11.50 10.83 5.72
C THR A 312 -11.41 9.30 5.81
N HIS A 313 -11.37 8.73 7.01
CA HIS A 313 -11.39 7.27 7.19
C HIS A 313 -12.60 6.57 6.54
N ALA A 314 -13.72 7.28 6.36
CA ALA A 314 -14.90 6.75 5.67
C ALA A 314 -14.63 6.39 4.21
N ASP A 315 -13.59 6.97 3.62
CA ASP A 315 -13.26 6.84 2.21
C ASP A 315 -12.36 5.65 1.89
N MET A 316 -11.92 4.90 2.91
CA MET A 316 -11.03 3.75 2.73
C MET A 316 -11.64 2.71 1.78
N ALA A 317 -12.92 2.35 1.98
CA ALA A 317 -13.57 1.33 1.15
C ALA A 317 -13.63 1.74 -0.33
N ASP A 318 -13.97 3.00 -0.62
CA ASP A 318 -13.98 3.54 -1.98
C ASP A 318 -12.57 3.58 -2.58
N ALA A 319 -11.57 3.99 -1.80
CA ALA A 319 -10.19 4.05 -2.24
C ALA A 319 -9.68 2.68 -2.68
N LEU A 320 -9.90 1.65 -1.85
CA LEU A 320 -9.50 0.28 -2.15
C LEU A 320 -10.24 -0.24 -3.41
N ALA A 321 -11.55 -0.01 -3.51
CA ALA A 321 -12.35 -0.43 -4.67
C ALA A 321 -11.84 0.17 -6.00
N HIS A 322 -11.24 1.36 -5.95
CA HIS A 322 -10.65 2.05 -7.10
C HIS A 322 -9.14 1.83 -7.25
N GLY A 323 -8.55 0.83 -6.57
CA GLY A 323 -7.16 0.44 -6.75
C GLY A 323 -6.14 1.24 -5.95
N ALA A 324 -6.58 2.10 -5.02
CA ALA A 324 -5.65 2.74 -4.11
C ALA A 324 -5.06 1.70 -3.15
N HIS A 325 -3.77 1.78 -2.86
CA HIS A 325 -3.17 1.08 -1.74
C HIS A 325 -3.86 1.49 -0.43
N GLY A 326 -4.19 2.78 -0.28
CA GLY A 326 -4.90 3.31 0.87
C GLY A 326 -5.20 4.80 0.72
N ILE A 327 -5.43 5.49 1.83
CA ILE A 327 -5.76 6.92 1.85
C ILE A 327 -4.68 7.73 2.56
N ALA A 328 -4.43 8.93 2.05
CA ALA A 328 -3.67 9.96 2.72
C ALA A 328 -4.60 11.06 3.24
N MET A 329 -4.37 11.49 4.47
CA MET A 329 -5.23 12.45 5.17
C MET A 329 -4.39 13.48 5.91
N GLN A 330 -4.94 14.68 6.07
CA GLN A 330 -4.32 15.74 6.88
C GLN A 330 -5.14 15.99 8.15
N ARG A 331 -6.18 16.82 8.08
CA ARG A 331 -6.96 17.24 9.26
C ARG A 331 -7.78 16.11 9.90
N ALA A 332 -8.32 15.21 9.08
CA ALA A 332 -9.12 14.08 9.56
C ALA A 332 -8.27 12.94 10.16
N ALA A 333 -6.93 12.98 10.00
CA ALA A 333 -6.07 11.84 10.28
C ALA A 333 -5.96 11.46 11.76
N LEU A 334 -6.10 12.44 12.67
CA LEU A 334 -5.99 12.24 14.11
C LEU A 334 -7.34 12.41 14.84
N SER A 335 -8.46 12.42 14.10
CA SER A 335 -9.79 12.54 14.72
C SER A 335 -10.19 11.24 15.41
N GLU A 336 -10.60 11.32 16.68
CA GLU A 336 -10.82 10.15 17.54
C GLU A 336 -12.00 9.24 17.14
N GLN A 337 -12.88 9.68 16.23
CA GLN A 337 -14.17 9.05 15.93
C GLN A 337 -14.12 7.63 15.35
N ARG A 338 -12.94 7.08 15.00
CA ARG A 338 -12.81 5.73 14.45
C ARG A 338 -11.76 4.83 15.08
N PHE A 339 -11.01 5.27 16.09
CA PHE A 339 -10.15 4.30 16.81
C PHE A 339 -10.97 3.28 17.61
N TYR A 340 -12.30 3.46 17.71
CA TYR A 340 -13.21 2.54 18.38
C TYR A 340 -14.56 2.53 17.66
N THR A 341 -14.74 1.64 16.67
CA THR A 341 -16.09 1.16 16.36
C THR A 341 -16.37 -0.05 17.25
N ALA A 342 -17.32 0.12 18.16
CA ALA A 342 -17.98 -1.00 18.84
C ALA A 342 -18.44 -2.03 17.78
N PRO A 343 -18.53 -3.34 18.12
CA PRO A 343 -19.02 -4.33 17.19
C PRO A 343 -20.35 -3.86 16.60
N LEU A 344 -20.43 -3.84 15.26
CA LEU A 344 -21.71 -3.71 14.58
C LEU A 344 -22.53 -4.92 15.00
N ASP A 345 -23.56 -4.70 15.80
CA ASP A 345 -24.57 -5.71 16.08
C ASP A 345 -25.12 -6.21 14.73
N SER A 346 -25.04 -7.52 14.56
CA SER A 346 -25.61 -8.25 13.41
C SER A 346 -27.12 -8.07 13.36
N PRO A 347 -27.74 -7.97 12.18
CA PRO A 347 -29.03 -8.62 11.96
C PRO A 347 -28.87 -10.12 11.75
#